data_AF-A0A0F0LI93-F1
#
_entry.id   AF-A0A0F0LI93-F1
#
_cell.length_a   1.000
_cell.length_b   1.000
_cell.length_c   1.000
_cell.angle_alpha   90.00
_cell.angle_beta   90.00
_cell.angle_gamma   90.00
#
_symmetry.space_group_name_H-M   'P 1'
#
loop_
_entity.id
_entity.type
_entity.pdbx_description
1 polymer ?
#
loop_
_entity_poly.entity_id
_entity_poly.type
_entity_poly.pdbx_seq_one_letter_code
_entity_poly.pdbx_strand_id
1 'polypeptide(L)' 'MAAEKIYRQETVTDTGSVKIVEMDAARRTDVLFRVRREEGHEISAWWMIGAFVLFSATVVALLSGVPGSA' A
#
# COMPACT_ATOMS: atom_id res chain seq x y z
N MET A 1 -18.63 -22.26 3.67
CA MET A 1 -19.74 -21.55 2.98
C MET A 1 -19.60 -20.01 2.98
N ALA A 2 -18.43 -19.42 3.30
CA ALA A 2 -18.25 -17.95 3.33
C ALA A 2 -17.57 -17.35 2.08
N ALA A 3 -16.95 -18.17 1.22
CA ALA A 3 -16.20 -17.71 0.05
C ALA A 3 -17.08 -17.33 -1.15
N GLU A 4 -18.29 -17.89 -1.24
CA GLU A 4 -19.20 -17.69 -2.38
C GLU A 4 -19.75 -16.25 -2.45
N LYS A 5 -19.87 -15.58 -1.30
CA LYS A 5 -20.41 -14.23 -1.20
C LYS A 5 -19.47 -13.13 -1.72
N ILE A 6 -18.19 -13.44 -1.91
CA ILE A 6 -17.16 -12.46 -2.31
C ILE A 6 -17.12 -12.26 -3.84
N TYR A 7 -17.56 -13.26 -4.62
CA TYR A 7 -17.48 -13.26 -6.08
C TYR A 7 -18.76 -12.76 -6.78
N ARG A 8 -19.85 -12.63 -6.02
CA ARG A 8 -21.15 -12.16 -6.49
C ARG A 8 -21.30 -10.68 -6.21
N GLN A 9 -21.06 -9.85 -7.23
CA GLN A 9 -21.42 -8.43 -7.17
C GLN A 9 -22.92 -8.28 -7.50
N GLU A 10 -23.70 -7.81 -6.54
CA GLU A 10 -25.08 -7.36 -6.76
C GLU A 10 -25.05 -5.91 -7.20
N THR A 11 -24.88 -5.67 -8.50
CA THR A 11 -25.03 -4.31 -9.03
C THR A 11 -26.51 -4.01 -9.19
N VAL A 12 -27.05 -3.13 -8.34
CA VAL A 12 -28.41 -2.60 -8.49
C VAL A 12 -28.39 -1.64 -9.67
N THR A 13 -29.07 -2.01 -10.75
CA THR A 13 -29.29 -1.11 -11.88
C THR A 13 -30.40 -0.10 -11.56
N ASP A 14 -30.36 1.06 -12.21
CA ASP A 14 -31.32 2.17 -12.01
C ASP A 14 -32.80 1.75 -12.21
N THR A 15 -33.04 0.62 -12.89
CA THR A 15 -34.36 0.01 -13.12
C THR A 15 -34.79 -0.97 -12.01
N GLY A 16 -34.07 -1.05 -10.89
CA GLY A 16 -34.39 -1.92 -9.75
C GLY A 16 -34.16 -3.42 -10.01
N SER A 17 -33.57 -3.79 -11.15
CA SER A 17 -33.20 -5.18 -11.45
C SER A 17 -31.82 -5.51 -10.86
N VAL A 18 -31.76 -6.58 -10.07
CA VAL A 18 -30.49 -7.12 -9.55
C VAL A 18 -29.91 -8.05 -10.60
N LYS A 19 -28.90 -7.59 -11.32
CA LYS A 19 -28.16 -8.45 -12.25
C LYS A 19 -27.01 -9.09 -11.49
N ILE A 20 -27.08 -10.40 -11.29
CA ILE A 20 -25.94 -11.18 -10.82
C ILE A 20 -24.92 -11.23 -11.97
N VAL A 21 -23.91 -10.35 -11.93
CA VAL A 21 -22.80 -10.41 -12.89
C VAL A 21 -21.71 -11.26 -12.27
N GLU A 22 -21.46 -12.41 -12.88
CA GLU A 22 -20.31 -13.25 -12.53
C GLU A 22 -19.04 -12.54 -13.02
N MET A 23 -18.37 -11.85 -12.11
CA MET A 23 -17.28 -10.93 -12.45
C MET A 23 -15.96 -11.68 -12.48
N ASP A 24 -15.43 -11.94 -13.68
CA ASP A 24 -14.15 -12.64 -13.88
C ASP A 24 -13.08 -12.19 -12.88
N ALA A 25 -12.59 -13.15 -12.10
CA ALA A 25 -11.63 -12.92 -11.04
C ALA A 25 -10.34 -12.24 -11.53
N ALA A 26 -9.99 -12.39 -12.82
CA ALA A 26 -8.84 -11.77 -13.46
C ALA A 26 -9.04 -10.28 -13.80
N ARG A 27 -10.29 -9.79 -13.87
CA ARG A 27 -10.61 -8.38 -14.14
C ARG A 27 -10.70 -7.51 -12.90
N ARG A 28 -10.40 -8.09 -11.74
CA ARG A 28 -10.41 -7.40 -10.46
C ARG A 28 -9.25 -6.41 -10.38
N THR A 29 -9.55 -5.14 -10.12
CA THR A 29 -8.56 -4.05 -9.98
C THR A 29 -7.49 -4.39 -8.94
N ASP A 30 -7.88 -4.97 -7.81
CA ASP A 30 -6.94 -5.46 -6.79
C ASP A 30 -6.05 -6.58 -7.32
N VAL A 31 -6.54 -7.47 -8.19
CA VAL A 31 -5.73 -8.54 -8.80
C VAL A 31 -4.74 -7.98 -9.82
N LEU A 32 -5.16 -6.99 -10.61
CA LEU A 32 -4.31 -6.35 -11.62
C LEU A 32 -3.17 -5.54 -11.00
N PHE A 33 -3.41 -4.87 -9.87
CA PHE A 33 -2.43 -3.98 -9.25
C PHE A 33 -1.78 -4.53 -7.99
N ARG A 34 -2.22 -5.68 -7.47
CA ARG A 34 -1.53 -6.33 -6.35
C ARG A 34 -0.19 -6.87 -6.82
N VAL A 35 0.85 -6.18 -6.39
CA VAL A 35 2.24 -6.68 -6.43
C VAL A 35 2.29 -7.98 -5.63
N ARG A 36 2.66 -9.08 -6.29
CA ARG A 36 2.92 -10.36 -5.63
C ARG A 36 4.31 -10.27 -4.99
N ARG A 37 4.36 -10.25 -3.67
CA ARG A 37 5.61 -10.40 -2.92
C ARG A 37 5.72 -11.84 -2.44
N GLU A 38 6.95 -12.33 -2.29
CA GLU A 38 7.16 -13.64 -1.68
C GLU A 38 6.60 -13.68 -0.25
N GLU A 39 6.13 -14.87 0.14
CA GLU A 39 5.64 -15.12 1.50
C GLU A 39 6.79 -14.87 2.48
N GLY A 40 6.57 -14.01 3.48
CA GLY A 40 7.62 -13.59 4.43
C GLY A 40 8.51 -12.43 3.96
N HIS A 41 8.14 -11.69 2.90
CA HIS A 41 8.84 -10.46 2.52
C HIS A 41 8.66 -9.36 3.59
N GLU A 42 9.61 -9.28 4.51
CA GLU A 42 9.68 -8.23 5.52
C GLU A 42 10.43 -7.01 4.97
N ILE A 43 9.86 -5.82 5.21
CA ILE A 43 10.59 -4.58 4.95
C ILE A 43 11.77 -4.52 5.94
N SER A 44 12.98 -4.33 5.40
CA SER A 44 14.17 -4.19 6.23
C SER A 44 14.07 -2.93 7.11
N ALA A 45 14.11 -3.13 8.43
CA ALA A 45 14.08 -2.04 9.41
C ALA A 45 15.28 -1.08 9.27
N TRP A 46 16.38 -1.53 8.68
CA TRP A 46 17.57 -0.71 8.43
C TRP A 46 17.30 0.49 7.50
N TRP A 47 16.28 0.42 6.63
CA TRP A 47 15.87 1.57 5.82
C TRP A 47 15.33 2.70 6.67
N MET A 48 14.50 2.40 7.68
CA MET A 48 13.96 3.41 8.60
C MET A 48 15.05 4.00 9.47
N ILE A 49 15.95 3.15 9.98
CA ILE A 49 17.10 3.59 10.79
C ILE A 49 18.03 4.47 9.96
N GLY A 50 18.37 4.06 8.74
CA GLY A 50 19.22 4.82 7.83
C GLY A 50 18.62 6.18 7.48
N ALA A 51 17.32 6.23 7.17
CA ALA A 51 16.62 7.48 6.88
C ALA A 51 16.65 8.45 8.08
N PHE A 52 16.42 7.95 9.29
CA PHE A 52 16.51 8.74 10.51
C PHE A 52 17.92 9.29 10.72
N VAL A 53 18.94 8.43 10.67
CA VAL A 53 20.34 8.84 10.89
C VAL A 53 20.79 9.85 9.84
N LEU A 54 20.45 9.65 8.56
CA LEU A 54 20.79 10.57 7.48
C LEU A 54 20.15 11.95 7.70
N PHE A 55 18.87 11.98 8.06
CA PHE A 55 18.17 13.24 8.29
C PHE A 55 18.73 13.99 9.50
N SER A 56 18.93 13.31 10.63
CA SER A 56 19.52 13.90 11.83
C SER A 56 20.93 14.42 11.57
N ALA A 57 21.78 13.64 10.91
CA ALA A 57 23.12 14.08 10.54
C ALA A 57 23.10 15.30 9.62
N THR A 58 22.15 15.37 8.69
CA THR A 58 21.96 16.53 7.80
C THR A 58 21.60 17.78 8.60
N VAL A 59 20.63 17.68 9.52
CA VAL A 59 20.25 18.81 10.38
C VAL A 59 21.41 19.27 11.24
N VAL A 60 22.12 18.33 11.88
CA VAL A 60 23.31 18.65 12.69
C VAL A 60 24.37 19.33 11.84
N ALA A 61 24.70 18.80 10.67
CA ALA A 61 25.70 19.39 9.78
C ALA A 61 25.33 20.82 9.36
N LEU A 62 24.05 21.07 9.05
CA LEU A 62 23.56 22.40 8.70
C LEU A 62 23.65 23.38 9.88
N LEU A 63 23.28 22.94 11.09
CA LEU A 63 23.34 23.79 12.30
C LEU A 63 24.78 24.04 12.76
N SER A 64 25.65 23.03 12.68
CA SER A 64 27.08 23.13 13.01
C SER A 64 27.89 23.94 11.98
N GLY A 65 27.35 24.16 10.78
CA GLY A 65 27.96 25.00 9.75
C GLY A 65 27.76 26.51 9.96
N VAL A 66 26.98 26.94 10.95
CA VAL A 66 26.74 28.36 11.25
C VAL A 66 27.88 28.91 12.13
N PRO A 67 28.69 29.88 11.65
CA PRO A 67 29.75 30.48 12.47
C PRO A 67 29.14 31.26 13.63
N GLY A 68 29.56 30.95 14.87
CA GLY A 68 29.05 31.57 16.10
C GLY A 68 28.08 30.71 16.93
N SER A 69 27.88 29.44 16.58
CA SER A 69 27.11 28.48 17.36
C SER A 69 27.97 27.75 18.42
N ALA A 70 28.51 28.50 19.37
CA ALA A 70 29.06 28.03 20.65
C ALA A 70 29.14 29.19 21.64
#